data_AF-A0AAD1YZG6-F1
#
_entry.id   AF-A0AAD1YZG6-F1
#
_cell.length_a   1.000
_cell.length_b   1.000
_cell.length_c   1.000
_cell.angle_alpha   90.00
_cell.angle_beta   90.00
_cell.angle_gamma   90.00
#
_symmetry.space_group_name_H-M   'P 1'
#
loop_
_entity.id
_entity.type
_entity.pdbx_description
1 polymer ?
#
loop_
_entity_poly.entity_id
_entity_poly.type
_entity_poly.pdbx_seq_one_letter_code
_entity_poly.pdbx_strand_id
1 'polypeptide(L)'
;MQWLLNHPMFIKNHLYVAGESYGGKLTPMVSVEILRGNEARLRPQMSFQGYIIGNGLTDPNTDFNARIPYAHRLALISDEYFELAKLSCDGRYYNRDPNNVQCLYALRRIQECLRNINQVQILGENCGFAARKPYDFGWDHTFRGDHSIDHLVLPNAEQECQNIFAISDYWANDPTVQEALNIRKGTMTKWRTCYDGISFEPNVESALEYHKILIKKGYNVLVYNGDQDMAAP
;
A
#
# COMPACT_ATOMS: atom_id res chain seq x y z
N MET A 1 -20.90 -12.14 -9.60
CA MET A 1 -19.80 -11.87 -10.56
C MET A 1 -20.35 -11.89 -11.99
N GLN A 2 -20.68 -10.73 -12.59
CA GLN A 2 -21.24 -10.68 -13.96
C GLN A 2 -20.31 -11.28 -15.01
N TRP A 3 -18.99 -11.14 -14.81
CA TRP A 3 -17.99 -11.68 -15.73
C TRP A 3 -18.13 -13.19 -15.96
N LEU A 4 -18.41 -13.98 -14.92
CA LEU A 4 -18.60 -15.43 -15.04
C LEU A 4 -19.91 -15.81 -15.76
N LEU A 5 -20.93 -14.95 -15.72
CA LEU A 5 -22.15 -15.15 -16.50
C LEU A 5 -21.90 -14.94 -18.00
N ASN A 6 -21.03 -13.98 -18.34
CA ASN A 6 -20.64 -13.69 -19.71
C ASN A 6 -19.56 -14.67 -20.24
N HIS A 7 -18.84 -15.34 -19.35
CA HIS A 7 -17.77 -16.30 -19.68
C HIS A 7 -17.97 -17.64 -18.95
N PRO A 8 -19.06 -18.38 -19.23
CA PRO A 8 -19.47 -19.55 -18.45
C PRO A 8 -18.47 -20.70 -18.49
N MET A 9 -17.60 -20.75 -19.49
CA MET A 9 -16.52 -21.74 -19.61
C MET A 9 -15.53 -21.71 -18.43
N PHE A 10 -15.42 -20.60 -17.70
CA PHE A 10 -14.53 -20.48 -16.54
C PHE A 10 -15.19 -20.82 -15.20
N ILE A 11 -16.51 -21.09 -15.15
CA ILE A 11 -17.24 -21.32 -13.90
C ILE A 11 -16.66 -22.50 -13.09
N LYS A 12 -16.17 -23.53 -13.79
CA LYS A 12 -15.59 -24.72 -13.15
C LYS A 12 -14.11 -24.57 -12.78
N ASN A 13 -13.46 -23.47 -13.18
CA ASN A 13 -12.06 -23.28 -12.90
C ASN A 13 -11.86 -22.92 -11.44
N HIS A 14 -10.73 -23.38 -10.88
CA HIS A 14 -10.29 -22.96 -9.57
C HIS A 14 -10.10 -21.44 -9.53
N LEU A 15 -10.85 -20.78 -8.64
CA LEU A 15 -10.82 -19.34 -8.47
C LEU A 15 -9.91 -18.98 -7.30
N TYR A 16 -8.99 -18.05 -7.56
CA TYR A 16 -8.19 -17.36 -6.55
C TYR A 16 -8.43 -15.85 -6.64
N VAL A 17 -8.38 -15.17 -5.51
CA VAL A 17 -8.40 -13.70 -5.44
C VAL A 17 -7.02 -13.23 -5.01
N ALA A 18 -6.42 -12.31 -5.77
CA ALA A 18 -5.12 -11.75 -5.45
C ALA A 18 -5.19 -10.23 -5.30
N GLY A 19 -4.37 -9.66 -4.44
CA GLY A 19 -4.20 -8.22 -4.34
C GLY A 19 -2.85 -7.84 -3.72
N GLU A 20 -2.51 -6.57 -3.86
CA GLU A 20 -1.24 -6.00 -3.40
C GLU A 20 -1.49 -4.69 -2.64
N SER A 21 -0.61 -4.30 -1.72
CA SER A 21 -0.68 -3.03 -1.00
C SER A 21 -2.00 -2.91 -0.23
N TYR A 22 -2.85 -1.93 -0.53
CA TYR A 22 -4.20 -1.83 0.07
C TYR A 22 -5.09 -3.05 -0.25
N GLY A 23 -4.72 -3.84 -1.26
CA GLY A 23 -5.25 -5.17 -1.51
C GLY A 23 -5.13 -6.12 -0.32
N GLY A 24 -4.23 -5.86 0.64
CA GLY A 24 -4.18 -6.57 1.93
C GLY A 24 -5.49 -6.49 2.71
N LYS A 25 -6.26 -5.40 2.57
CA LYS A 25 -7.61 -5.29 3.14
C LYS A 25 -8.68 -5.83 2.20
N LEU A 26 -8.63 -5.44 0.93
CA LEU A 26 -9.71 -5.75 -0.03
C LEU A 26 -9.78 -7.24 -0.36
N THR A 27 -8.65 -7.91 -0.53
CA THR A 27 -8.59 -9.32 -0.92
C THR A 27 -9.29 -10.25 0.07
N PRO A 28 -9.00 -10.23 1.39
CA PRO A 28 -9.70 -11.08 2.34
C PRO A 28 -11.17 -10.67 2.50
N MET A 29 -11.51 -9.38 2.39
CA MET A 29 -12.90 -8.91 2.41
C MET A 29 -13.72 -9.47 1.24
N VAL A 30 -13.22 -9.32 0.01
CA VAL A 30 -13.86 -9.86 -1.21
C VAL A 30 -13.96 -11.38 -1.14
N SER A 31 -12.93 -12.05 -0.60
CA SER A 31 -12.94 -13.50 -0.42
C SER A 31 -14.03 -13.98 0.54
N VAL A 32 -14.27 -13.25 1.62
CA VAL A 32 -15.40 -13.52 2.53
C VAL A 32 -16.75 -13.34 1.82
N GLU A 33 -16.90 -12.33 0.96
CA GLU A 33 -18.13 -12.16 0.18
C GLU A 33 -18.36 -13.29 -0.84
N ILE A 34 -17.29 -13.80 -1.46
CA ILE A 34 -17.36 -14.99 -2.32
C ILE A 34 -17.82 -16.21 -1.53
N LEU A 35 -17.22 -16.44 -0.35
CA LEU A 35 -17.64 -17.50 0.57
C LEU A 35 -19.12 -17.37 0.93
N ARG A 36 -19.56 -16.20 1.39
CA ARG A 36 -20.96 -15.93 1.80
C ARG A 36 -21.93 -16.17 0.64
N GLY A 37 -21.58 -15.70 -0.56
CA GLY A 37 -22.39 -15.94 -1.76
C GLY A 37 -22.50 -17.43 -2.12
N ASN A 38 -21.42 -18.19 -1.96
CA ASN A 38 -21.43 -19.64 -2.15
C ASN A 38 -22.31 -20.35 -1.11
N GLU A 39 -22.17 -20.01 0.18
CA GLU A 39 -22.99 -20.57 1.27
C GLU A 39 -24.49 -20.27 1.09
N ALA A 40 -24.81 -19.07 0.63
CA ALA A 40 -26.17 -18.65 0.28
C ALA A 40 -26.68 -19.23 -1.05
N ARG A 41 -25.90 -20.09 -1.72
CA ARG A 41 -26.24 -20.74 -3.00
C ARG A 41 -26.53 -19.75 -4.14
N LEU A 42 -25.95 -18.54 -4.09
CA LEU A 42 -26.09 -17.54 -5.15
C LEU A 42 -25.40 -18.01 -6.44
N ARG A 43 -25.95 -17.63 -7.60
CA ARG A 43 -25.41 -18.01 -8.90
C ARG A 43 -24.62 -16.84 -9.54
N PRO A 44 -23.52 -17.13 -10.26
CA PRO A 44 -22.89 -18.44 -10.43
C PRO A 44 -22.15 -18.87 -9.15
N GLN A 45 -22.17 -20.17 -8.86
CA GLN A 45 -21.35 -20.74 -7.79
C GLN A 45 -19.89 -20.70 -8.24
N MET A 46 -19.01 -20.22 -7.37
CA MET A 46 -17.59 -20.02 -7.68
C MET A 46 -16.77 -21.14 -7.04
N SER A 47 -15.91 -21.81 -7.83
CA SER A 47 -14.98 -22.83 -7.31
C SER A 47 -13.80 -22.19 -6.59
N PHE A 48 -14.08 -21.42 -5.54
CA PHE A 48 -13.11 -20.65 -4.77
C PHE A 48 -12.16 -21.55 -3.98
N GLN A 49 -10.85 -21.35 -4.15
CA GLN A 49 -9.80 -22.19 -3.56
C GLN A 49 -8.96 -21.45 -2.52
N GLY A 50 -8.87 -20.13 -2.61
CA GLY A 50 -8.02 -19.35 -1.73
C GLY A 50 -7.69 -17.98 -2.26
N TYR A 51 -6.78 -17.29 -1.57
CA TYR A 51 -6.43 -15.93 -1.89
C TYR A 51 -4.95 -15.64 -1.63
N ILE A 52 -4.43 -14.61 -2.29
CA ILE A 52 -3.01 -14.28 -2.34
C ILE A 52 -2.85 -12.79 -2.05
N ILE A 53 -1.91 -12.43 -1.19
CA ILE A 53 -1.62 -11.05 -0.84
C ILE A 53 -0.12 -10.81 -0.98
N GLY A 54 0.24 -9.85 -1.84
CA GLY A 54 1.61 -9.33 -1.97
C GLY A 54 1.74 -8.03 -1.20
N ASN A 55 2.77 -7.86 -0.36
CA ASN A 55 3.12 -6.56 0.25
C ASN A 55 1.88 -5.83 0.84
N GLY A 56 1.04 -6.56 1.58
CA GLY A 56 -0.31 -6.12 1.91
C GLY A 56 -0.42 -5.39 3.24
N LEU A 57 -1.11 -4.25 3.26
CA LEU A 57 -1.55 -3.61 4.50
C LEU A 57 -2.80 -4.33 5.04
N THR A 58 -2.72 -4.82 6.28
CA THR A 58 -3.75 -5.65 6.92
C THR A 58 -4.22 -5.03 8.23
N ASP A 59 -3.29 -4.61 9.08
CA ASP A 59 -3.53 -4.08 10.41
C ASP A 59 -2.62 -2.86 10.65
N PRO A 60 -3.14 -1.62 10.55
CA PRO A 60 -2.33 -0.40 10.61
C PRO A 60 -1.42 -0.32 11.83
N ASN A 61 -1.89 -0.79 12.98
CA ASN A 61 -1.10 -0.78 14.20
C ASN A 61 0.11 -1.71 14.10
N THR A 62 -0.05 -2.91 13.56
CA THR A 62 1.06 -3.83 13.34
C THR A 62 1.97 -3.35 12.20
N ASP A 63 1.37 -3.05 11.04
CA ASP A 63 2.09 -2.76 9.80
C ASP A 63 2.97 -1.51 9.93
N PHE A 64 2.45 -0.42 10.51
CA PHE A 64 3.19 0.83 10.61
C PHE A 64 4.21 0.85 11.75
N ASN A 65 3.95 0.11 12.83
CA ASN A 65 4.96 -0.06 13.89
C ASN A 65 6.14 -0.91 13.43
N ALA A 66 5.95 -1.84 12.47
CA ALA A 66 7.02 -2.68 11.94
C ALA A 66 8.06 -1.90 11.11
N ARG A 67 7.72 -0.72 10.59
CA ARG A 67 8.59 0.09 9.72
C ARG A 67 9.87 0.58 10.42
N ILE A 68 9.81 0.99 11.68
CA ILE A 68 10.99 1.49 12.41
C ILE A 68 11.99 0.35 12.67
N PRO A 69 11.59 -0.80 13.24
CA PRO A 69 12.47 -1.96 13.32
C PRO A 69 12.98 -2.45 11.96
N TYR A 70 12.17 -2.39 10.90
CA TYR A 70 12.62 -2.74 9.55
C TYR A 70 13.75 -1.81 9.06
N ALA A 71 13.55 -0.49 9.19
CA ALA A 71 14.56 0.50 8.80
C ALA A 71 15.88 0.30 9.55
N HIS A 72 15.80 -0.04 10.84
CA HIS A 72 16.98 -0.37 11.65
C HIS A 72 17.66 -1.66 11.16
N ARG A 73 16.91 -2.74 10.93
CA ARG A 73 17.45 -4.02 10.44
C ARG A 73 18.19 -3.90 9.11
N LEU A 74 17.78 -2.96 8.26
CA LEU A 74 18.41 -2.72 6.97
C LEU A 74 19.43 -1.56 7.00
N ALA A 75 19.86 -1.15 8.19
CA ALA A 75 20.85 -0.12 8.42
C ALA A 75 20.52 1.25 7.78
N LEU A 76 19.22 1.54 7.59
CA LEU A 76 18.74 2.83 7.11
C LEU A 76 18.74 3.90 8.22
N ILE A 77 18.76 3.46 9.49
CA ILE A 77 18.91 4.30 10.68
C ILE A 77 19.96 3.72 11.62
N SER A 78 20.61 4.57 12.40
CA SER A 78 21.62 4.15 13.37
C SER A 78 21.01 3.48 14.60
N ASP A 79 21.82 2.68 15.31
CA ASP A 79 21.46 2.10 16.61
C ASP A 79 21.03 3.17 17.62
N GLU A 80 21.72 4.32 17.62
CA GLU A 80 21.37 5.47 18.48
C GLU A 80 19.95 5.96 18.22
N TYR A 81 19.57 6.12 16.95
CA TYR A 81 18.24 6.62 16.59
C TYR A 81 17.16 5.58 16.89
N PHE A 82 17.44 4.31 16.62
CA PHE A 82 16.51 3.22 16.92
C PHE A 82 16.27 3.07 18.42
N GLU A 83 17.31 3.00 19.25
CA GLU A 83 17.16 2.85 20.70
C GLU A 83 16.53 4.10 21.34
N LEU A 84 16.87 5.31 20.86
CA LEU A 84 16.20 6.53 21.29
C LEU A 84 14.69 6.49 21.01
N ALA A 85 14.29 6.08 19.80
CA ALA A 85 12.88 5.97 19.44
C ALA A 85 12.17 4.88 20.24
N LYS A 86 12.78 3.70 20.36
CA LYS A 86 12.24 2.57 21.13
C LYS A 86 11.99 2.94 22.59
N LEU A 87 12.96 3.62 23.23
CA LEU A 87 12.82 4.10 24.61
C LEU A 87 11.78 5.20 24.74
N SER A 88 11.84 6.22 23.87
CA SER A 88 11.00 7.41 23.98
C SER A 88 9.54 7.14 23.63
N CYS A 89 9.30 6.20 22.71
CA CYS A 89 7.98 5.84 22.20
C CYS A 89 7.40 4.55 22.82
N ASP A 90 8.12 3.89 23.74
CA ASP A 90 7.65 2.63 24.35
C ASP A 90 7.28 1.56 23.29
N GLY A 91 8.10 1.49 22.23
CA GLY A 91 7.87 0.62 21.07
C GLY A 91 6.62 0.92 20.22
N ARG A 92 5.88 1.99 20.52
CA ARG A 92 4.65 2.42 19.81
C ARG A 92 4.91 3.68 19.00
N TYR A 93 5.30 3.46 17.76
CA TYR A 93 5.66 4.52 16.83
C TYR A 93 4.46 5.02 16.02
N TYR A 94 3.51 4.15 15.66
CA TYR A 94 2.22 4.52 15.06
C TYR A 94 1.17 4.87 16.12
N ASN A 95 0.25 5.80 15.80
CA ASN A 95 -0.79 6.30 16.73
C ASN A 95 -0.25 6.69 18.13
N ARG A 96 0.99 7.19 18.17
CA ARG A 96 1.67 7.70 19.36
C ARG A 96 0.95 8.88 20.02
N ASP A 97 1.13 9.03 21.34
CA ASP A 97 0.65 10.18 22.11
C ASP A 97 1.25 11.49 21.55
N PRO A 98 0.41 12.43 21.07
CA PRO A 98 0.90 13.69 20.52
C PRO A 98 1.57 14.60 21.56
N ASN A 99 1.40 14.34 22.86
CA ASN A 99 2.05 15.10 23.93
C ASN A 99 3.42 14.54 24.33
N ASN A 100 3.79 13.36 23.83
CA ASN A 100 5.10 12.78 24.10
C ASN A 100 6.16 13.42 23.20
N VAL A 101 6.66 14.58 23.62
CA VAL A 101 7.65 15.38 22.89
C VAL A 101 8.94 14.59 22.61
N GLN A 102 9.37 13.73 23.54
CA GLN A 102 10.59 12.93 23.35
C GLN A 102 10.41 11.90 22.22
N CYS A 103 9.26 11.22 22.19
CA CYS A 103 8.94 10.32 21.08
C CYS A 103 8.87 11.07 19.75
N LEU A 104 8.16 12.20 19.70
CA LEU A 104 8.07 13.01 18.48
C LEU A 104 9.44 13.48 17.98
N TYR A 105 10.32 13.88 18.91
CA TYR A 105 11.69 14.28 18.59
C TYR A 105 12.49 13.11 18.00
N ALA A 106 12.44 11.93 18.62
CA ALA A 106 13.14 10.74 18.14
C ALA A 106 12.67 10.33 16.74
N LEU A 107 11.35 10.33 16.52
CA LEU A 107 10.74 9.94 15.25
C LEU A 107 11.05 10.94 14.14
N ARG A 108 11.09 12.25 14.43
CA ARG A 108 11.47 13.27 13.46
C ARG A 108 12.89 13.04 12.93
N ARG A 109 13.83 12.64 13.77
CA ARG A 109 15.21 12.33 13.33
C ARG A 109 15.26 11.14 12.39
N ILE A 110 14.48 10.10 12.68
CA ILE A 110 14.33 8.95 11.78
C ILE A 110 13.70 9.37 10.46
N GLN A 111 12.65 10.20 10.49
CA GLN A 111 11.99 10.69 9.29
C GLN A 111 12.96 11.48 8.39
N GLU A 112 13.83 12.31 8.96
CA GLU A 112 14.86 13.03 8.21
C GLU A 112 15.90 12.09 7.56
N CYS A 113 16.27 10.99 8.24
CA CYS A 113 17.12 9.96 7.65
C CYS A 113 16.44 9.26 6.47
N LEU A 114 15.14 8.95 6.61
CA LEU A 114 14.39 8.18 5.62
C LEU A 114 13.80 9.05 4.49
N ARG A 115 13.92 10.38 4.56
CA ARG A 115 13.27 11.32 3.62
C ARG A 115 13.52 11.01 2.15
N ASN A 116 14.74 10.57 1.83
CA ASN A 116 15.17 10.31 0.45
C ASN A 116 15.19 8.81 0.11
N ILE A 117 14.73 7.95 1.01
CA ILE A 117 14.61 6.51 0.74
C ILE A 117 13.33 6.25 -0.02
N ASN A 118 13.43 5.48 -1.11
CA ASN A 118 12.25 4.95 -1.79
C ASN A 118 11.61 3.88 -0.90
N GLN A 119 10.42 4.18 -0.39
CA GLN A 119 9.78 3.32 0.62
C GLN A 119 9.26 2.00 0.06
N VAL A 120 8.91 1.95 -1.23
CA VAL A 120 8.40 0.72 -1.86
C VAL A 120 9.53 -0.17 -2.41
N GLN A 121 10.74 0.38 -2.49
CA GLN A 121 11.93 -0.29 -2.99
C GLN A 121 13.17 0.44 -2.47
N ILE A 122 13.65 0.09 -1.28
CA ILE A 122 14.69 0.84 -0.55
C ILE A 122 16.03 0.95 -1.29
N LEU A 123 16.32 0.05 -2.24
CA LEU A 123 17.52 0.11 -3.07
C LEU A 123 17.32 0.93 -4.35
N GLY A 124 16.07 1.28 -4.64
CA GLY A 124 15.70 2.08 -5.80
C GLY A 124 15.82 3.57 -5.55
N GLU A 125 15.90 4.33 -6.63
CA GLU A 125 15.91 5.78 -6.56
C GLU A 125 14.56 6.30 -6.03
N ASN A 126 14.62 7.31 -5.16
CA ASN A 126 13.42 8.02 -4.74
C ASN A 126 13.05 9.07 -5.79
N CYS A 127 12.31 8.58 -6.77
CA CYS A 127 11.83 9.35 -7.92
C CYS A 127 10.80 10.44 -7.59
N GLY A 128 10.24 10.45 -6.38
CA GLY A 128 9.00 11.16 -6.08
C GLY A 128 7.85 10.62 -6.92
N PHE A 129 6.71 10.32 -6.30
CA PHE A 129 5.51 10.16 -7.11
C PHE A 129 5.29 11.51 -7.82
N ALA A 130 5.01 11.52 -9.12
CA ALA A 130 4.59 12.74 -9.82
C ALA A 130 3.23 13.29 -9.28
N ALA A 131 2.69 12.67 -8.23
CA ALA A 131 1.64 13.18 -7.37
C ALA A 131 2.27 13.95 -6.19
N ARG A 132 1.78 15.18 -5.98
CA ARG A 132 2.20 16.05 -4.88
C ARG A 132 2.19 15.33 -3.53
N LYS A 133 3.29 15.57 -2.80
CA LYS A 133 3.65 15.10 -1.46
C LYS A 133 4.04 13.61 -1.41
N PRO A 134 5.22 13.27 -0.84
CA PRO A 134 5.47 11.90 -0.43
C PRO A 134 4.30 11.48 0.47
N TYR A 135 3.82 10.25 0.30
CA TYR A 135 2.87 9.63 1.20
C TYR A 135 3.27 9.99 2.63
N ASP A 136 2.48 10.89 3.22
CA ASP A 136 2.53 11.16 4.63
C ASP A 136 2.28 9.81 5.28
N PHE A 137 3.27 9.32 6.01
CA PHE A 137 3.31 7.96 6.52
C PHE A 137 2.12 7.63 7.46
N GLY A 138 1.15 8.54 7.66
CA GLY A 138 0.20 8.57 8.76
C GLY A 138 0.81 9.17 10.04
N TRP A 139 1.95 9.86 9.93
CA TRP A 139 2.69 10.42 11.07
C TRP A 139 2.52 11.93 11.16
N ASP A 140 2.08 12.58 10.08
CA ASP A 140 1.95 14.02 9.95
C ASP A 140 0.48 14.51 10.02
N HIS A 141 -0.32 13.93 10.91
CA HIS A 141 -1.57 14.59 11.30
C HIS A 141 -1.34 15.82 12.21
N THR A 142 -0.10 16.12 12.60
CA THR A 142 0.21 17.19 13.59
C THR A 142 1.21 18.25 13.14
N PHE A 143 1.99 18.06 12.06
CA PHE A 143 2.99 19.04 11.62
C PHE A 143 2.71 19.52 10.20
N ARG A 144 1.71 20.41 10.06
CA ARG A 144 1.65 21.32 8.91
C ARG A 144 3.03 21.96 8.71
N GLY A 145 3.75 21.51 7.69
CA GLY A 145 5.11 21.92 7.41
C GLY A 145 5.23 23.43 7.31
N ASP A 146 5.90 24.03 8.29
CA ASP A 146 6.57 25.30 8.14
C ASP A 146 8.05 25.00 7.93
N HIS A 147 8.46 24.92 6.66
CA HIS A 147 9.86 24.76 6.27
C HIS A 147 10.43 26.14 5.92
N SER A 148 10.59 27.00 6.93
CA SER A 148 11.56 28.07 6.86
C SER A 148 12.87 27.53 7.46
N ILE A 149 13.83 27.15 6.60
CA ILE A 149 15.28 27.34 6.78
C ILE A 149 16.00 26.85 5.51
N ASP A 150 16.66 27.82 4.87
CA ASP A 150 17.76 27.80 3.89
C ASP A 150 17.99 26.55 3.03
N HIS A 151 17.66 26.69 1.75
CA HIS A 151 18.19 25.85 0.69
C HIS A 151 19.53 26.42 0.20
N LEU A 152 20.64 25.89 0.74
CA LEU A 152 21.85 25.77 -0.06
C LEU A 152 21.56 24.78 -1.19
N VAL A 153 21.24 25.32 -2.36
CA VAL A 153 21.02 24.55 -3.59
C VAL A 153 22.35 23.93 -4.00
N LEU A 154 22.55 22.66 -3.64
CA LEU A 154 23.54 21.83 -4.32
C LEU A 154 23.00 21.53 -5.73
N PRO A 155 23.85 21.52 -6.78
CA PRO A 155 23.39 21.26 -8.12
C PRO A 155 22.79 19.85 -8.18
N ASN A 156 21.50 19.75 -8.52
CA ASN A 156 20.89 18.48 -8.88
C ASN A 156 21.66 17.93 -10.08
N ALA A 157 22.32 16.79 -9.90
CA ALA A 157 22.49 15.90 -11.04
C ALA A 157 21.08 15.64 -11.59
N GLU A 158 20.87 15.84 -12.88
CA GLU A 158 19.65 15.38 -13.55
C GLU A 158 19.61 13.86 -13.41
N GLN A 159 19.02 13.40 -12.31
CA GLN A 159 18.84 11.99 -12.05
C GLN A 159 17.75 11.53 -13.01
N GLU A 160 18.11 10.69 -13.98
CA GLU A 160 17.20 10.06 -14.93
C GLU A 160 16.26 9.11 -14.19
N CYS A 161 15.29 9.68 -13.50
CA CYS A 161 14.27 8.94 -12.79
C CYS A 161 13.31 8.30 -13.81
N GLN A 162 13.37 6.96 -13.93
CA GLN A 162 12.36 6.21 -14.67
C GLN A 162 11.12 5.99 -13.81
N ASN A 163 10.19 6.95 -13.85
CA ASN A 163 8.91 6.80 -13.19
C ASN A 163 8.01 5.80 -13.97
N ILE A 164 7.94 4.56 -13.50
CA ILE A 164 7.14 3.50 -14.14
C ILE A 164 5.66 3.88 -14.32
N PHE A 165 5.10 4.69 -13.40
CA PHE A 165 3.72 5.17 -13.52
C PHE A 165 3.55 6.15 -14.68
N ALA A 166 4.56 6.98 -14.96
CA ALA A 166 4.50 7.89 -16.11
C ALA A 166 4.46 7.12 -17.44
N ILE A 167 5.16 5.98 -17.52
CA ILE A 167 5.15 5.11 -18.69
C ILE A 167 3.77 4.45 -18.84
N SER A 168 3.21 3.89 -17.76
CA SER A 168 1.86 3.31 -17.79
C SER A 168 0.79 4.36 -18.12
N ASP A 169 0.90 5.56 -17.55
CA ASP A 169 -0.01 6.68 -17.83
C ASP A 169 0.05 7.09 -19.29
N TYR A 170 1.26 7.18 -19.87
CA TYR A 170 1.43 7.50 -21.28
C TYR A 170 0.78 6.43 -22.18
N TRP A 171 1.11 5.16 -21.94
CA TRP A 171 0.60 4.02 -22.71
C TRP A 171 -0.93 3.91 -22.64
N ALA A 172 -1.52 4.00 -21.44
CA ALA A 172 -2.97 3.86 -21.25
C ALA A 172 -3.78 5.06 -21.79
N ASN A 173 -3.13 6.20 -22.03
CA ASN A 173 -3.74 7.38 -22.65
C ASN A 173 -3.56 7.45 -24.16
N ASP A 174 -2.84 6.51 -24.77
CA ASP A 174 -2.76 6.42 -26.23
C ASP A 174 -4.15 6.05 -26.81
N PRO A 175 -4.69 6.84 -27.76
CA PRO A 175 -6.00 6.57 -28.36
C PRO A 175 -6.12 5.20 -29.02
N THR A 176 -5.04 4.70 -29.63
CA THR A 176 -5.00 3.39 -30.28
C THR A 176 -5.07 2.27 -29.25
N VAL A 177 -4.42 2.45 -28.09
CA VAL A 177 -4.52 1.53 -26.95
C VAL A 177 -5.92 1.54 -26.36
N GLN A 178 -6.51 2.72 -26.17
CA GLN A 178 -7.88 2.83 -25.65
C GLN A 178 -8.92 2.20 -26.60
N GLU A 179 -8.74 2.36 -27.91
CA GLU A 179 -9.58 1.69 -28.91
C GLU A 179 -9.43 0.17 -28.84
N ALA A 180 -8.19 -0.34 -28.78
CA ALA A 180 -7.93 -1.79 -28.66
C ALA A 180 -8.51 -2.39 -27.36
N LEU A 181 -8.50 -1.64 -26.26
CA LEU A 181 -9.10 -2.02 -24.98
C LEU A 181 -10.63 -1.79 -24.92
N ASN A 182 -11.24 -1.32 -26.01
CA ASN A 182 -12.68 -1.01 -26.09
C ASN A 182 -13.16 -0.01 -25.03
N ILE A 183 -12.32 0.99 -24.68
CA ILE A 183 -12.71 2.06 -23.77
C ILE A 183 -13.77 2.93 -24.45
N ARG A 184 -14.89 3.15 -23.76
CA ARG A 184 -16.00 3.95 -24.30
C ARG A 184 -15.58 5.41 -24.43
N LYS A 185 -15.71 5.98 -25.62
CA LYS A 185 -15.41 7.39 -25.87
C LYS A 185 -16.28 8.28 -24.97
N GLY A 186 -15.65 9.26 -24.31
CA GLY A 186 -16.32 10.22 -23.42
C GLY A 186 -16.52 9.77 -21.97
N THR A 187 -16.23 8.51 -21.59
CA THR A 187 -16.34 8.08 -20.18
C THR A 187 -15.09 8.36 -19.35
N MET A 188 -13.93 8.48 -19.99
CA MET A 188 -12.65 8.77 -19.35
C MET A 188 -11.93 9.82 -20.17
N THR A 189 -11.52 10.92 -19.55
CA THR A 189 -10.76 12.00 -20.22
C THR A 189 -9.26 11.77 -20.13
N LYS A 190 -8.78 11.21 -19.02
CA LYS A 190 -7.37 10.86 -18.80
C LYS A 190 -7.27 9.73 -17.79
N TRP A 191 -6.64 8.63 -18.18
CA TRP A 191 -6.27 7.55 -17.27
C TRP A 191 -5.08 7.97 -16.39
N ARG A 192 -5.07 7.51 -15.14
CA ARG A 192 -3.96 7.66 -14.19
C ARG A 192 -3.83 6.37 -13.40
N THR A 193 -2.60 5.96 -13.11
CA THR A 193 -2.33 4.73 -12.36
C THR A 193 -2.91 4.78 -10.96
N CYS A 194 -2.68 5.89 -10.25
CA CYS A 194 -3.27 6.17 -8.94
C CYS A 194 -4.08 7.47 -9.02
N TYR A 195 -5.30 7.45 -8.49
CA TYR A 195 -6.19 8.62 -8.50
C TYR A 195 -6.60 9.00 -7.07
N ASP A 196 -6.02 10.08 -6.57
CA ASP A 196 -6.29 10.58 -5.21
C ASP A 196 -7.64 11.31 -5.07
N GLY A 197 -8.34 11.53 -6.19
CA GLY A 197 -9.65 12.18 -6.20
C GLY A 197 -10.82 11.24 -5.85
N ILE A 198 -10.55 10.00 -5.45
CA ILE A 198 -11.58 9.10 -4.94
C ILE A 198 -11.91 9.52 -3.52
N SER A 199 -13.17 9.91 -3.28
CA SER A 199 -13.68 10.06 -1.93
C SER A 199 -13.80 8.67 -1.28
N PHE A 200 -12.74 8.23 -0.64
CA PHE A 200 -12.70 6.98 0.10
C PHE A 200 -12.60 7.26 1.60
N GLU A 201 -13.57 6.75 2.36
CA GLU A 201 -13.54 6.78 3.82
C GLU A 201 -13.11 5.39 4.33
N PRO A 202 -11.94 5.26 4.99
CA PRO A 202 -11.51 4.00 5.57
C PRO A 202 -12.45 3.61 6.72
N ASN A 203 -13.35 2.66 6.46
CA ASN A 203 -14.34 2.17 7.44
C ASN A 203 -14.00 0.78 8.00
N VAL A 204 -12.89 0.18 7.56
CA VAL A 204 -12.36 -1.09 8.06
C VAL A 204 -10.94 -0.85 8.56
N GLU A 205 -10.78 -0.88 9.88
CA GLU A 205 -9.49 -0.64 10.52
C GLU A 205 -8.51 -1.78 10.24
N SER A 206 -8.93 -3.03 10.49
CA SER A 206 -8.09 -4.23 10.38
C SER A 206 -8.79 -5.33 9.58
N ALA A 207 -8.03 -6.03 8.73
CA ALA A 207 -8.53 -7.15 7.94
C ALA A 207 -8.32 -8.53 8.61
N LEU A 208 -7.71 -8.57 9.80
CA LEU A 208 -7.38 -9.81 10.52
C LEU A 208 -8.57 -10.74 10.76
N GLU A 209 -9.76 -10.19 11.04
CA GLU A 209 -10.96 -11.01 11.25
C GLU A 209 -11.42 -11.74 9.99
N TYR A 210 -11.25 -11.13 8.81
CA TYR A 210 -11.57 -11.76 7.54
C TYR A 210 -10.62 -12.94 7.25
N HIS A 211 -9.32 -12.78 7.56
CA HIS A 211 -8.36 -13.88 7.50
C HIS A 211 -8.77 -15.04 8.40
N LYS A 212 -9.12 -14.77 9.67
CA LYS A 212 -9.57 -15.80 10.63
C LYS A 212 -10.78 -16.57 10.11
N ILE A 213 -11.77 -15.89 9.52
CA ILE A 213 -12.96 -16.52 8.93
C ILE A 213 -12.54 -17.50 7.81
N LEU A 214 -11.71 -17.05 6.86
CA LEU A 214 -11.31 -17.84 5.69
C LEU A 214 -10.44 -19.04 6.07
N ILE A 215 -9.47 -18.85 6.96
CA ILE A 215 -8.58 -19.91 7.44
C ILE A 215 -9.37 -20.97 8.20
N LYS A 216 -10.31 -20.56 9.07
CA LYS A 216 -11.19 -21.49 9.81
C LYS A 216 -12.08 -22.32 8.87
N LYS A 217 -12.40 -21.79 7.69
CA LYS A 217 -13.15 -22.49 6.64
C LYS A 217 -12.28 -23.40 5.76
N GLY A 218 -10.96 -23.39 5.94
CA GLY A 218 -10.02 -24.25 5.24
C GLY A 218 -9.57 -23.71 3.88
N TYR A 219 -9.73 -22.41 3.61
CA TYR A 219 -9.20 -21.81 2.38
C TYR A 219 -7.70 -21.58 2.46
N ASN A 220 -7.02 -21.76 1.32
CA ASN A 220 -5.59 -21.50 1.22
C ASN A 220 -5.33 -19.99 1.21
N VAL A 221 -4.27 -19.58 1.89
CA VAL A 221 -3.76 -18.22 1.86
C VAL A 221 -2.27 -18.26 1.59
N LEU A 222 -1.81 -17.40 0.68
CA LEU A 222 -0.40 -17.07 0.50
C LEU A 222 -0.22 -15.57 0.77
N VAL A 223 0.58 -15.26 1.78
CA VAL A 223 1.07 -13.89 2.01
C VAL A 223 2.54 -13.89 1.65
N TYR A 224 2.95 -12.97 0.78
CA TYR A 224 4.35 -12.77 0.41
C TYR A 224 4.68 -11.28 0.44
N ASN A 225 5.91 -10.96 0.82
CA ASN A 225 6.40 -9.59 0.89
C ASN A 225 7.77 -9.54 0.22
N GLY A 226 7.97 -8.56 -0.66
CA GLY A 226 9.32 -8.18 -1.09
C GLY A 226 10.10 -7.63 0.11
N ASP A 227 11.30 -8.15 0.35
CA ASP A 227 12.14 -7.79 1.49
C ASP A 227 12.71 -6.37 1.43
N GLN A 228 12.57 -5.69 0.29
CA GLN A 228 12.99 -4.32 0.04
C GLN A 228 11.84 -3.30 0.10
N ASP A 229 10.62 -3.73 0.43
CA ASP A 229 9.47 -2.84 0.60
C ASP A 229 9.34 -2.43 2.08
N MET A 230 9.65 -1.18 2.38
CA MET A 230 9.43 -0.57 3.69
C MET A 230 7.99 -0.07 3.89
N ALA A 231 7.20 0.04 2.81
CA ALA A 231 5.81 0.48 2.92
C ALA A 231 4.94 -0.62 3.57
N ALA A 232 5.16 -1.89 3.24
CA ALA A 232 4.56 -3.04 3.90
C ALA A 232 5.63 -4.13 4.22
N PRO A 233 6.47 -3.89 5.25
CA PRO A 233 7.62 -4.72 5.58
C PRO A 233 7.30 -6.00 6.36
#